data_AF-A0ABD5MP61-F1
#
_entry.id   AF-A0ABD5MP61-F1
#
_cell.length_a   1.000
_cell.length_b   1.000
_cell.length_c   1.000
_cell.angle_alpha   90.00
_cell.angle_beta   90.00
_cell.angle_gamma   90.00
#
_symmetry.space_group_name_H-M   'P 1'
#
loop_
_entity.id
_entity.type
_entity.pdbx_description
1 polymer ?
#
loop_
_entity_poly.entity_id
_entity_poly.type
_entity_poly.pdbx_seq_one_letter_code
_entity_poly.pdbx_strand_id
1 'polypeptide(L)' 'MDESHAECLIDELLDRGMVPDDRVAGVERLRDAGEVWRALEYGMNGEISERWPAEAERT' A
#
# COMPACT_ATOMS: atom_id res chain seq x y z
N MET A 1 -7.78 0.30 -11.94
CA MET A 1 -8.09 0.08 -10.52
C MET A 1 -8.03 1.45 -9.86
N ASP A 2 -9.07 1.83 -9.12
CA ASP A 2 -9.16 3.14 -8.46
C ASP A 2 -8.72 3.05 -6.99
N GLU A 3 -8.62 4.20 -6.33
CA GLU A 3 -8.17 4.33 -4.94
C GLU A 3 -9.08 3.57 -3.97
N SER A 4 -10.41 3.66 -4.15
CA SER A 4 -11.39 2.94 -3.34
C SER A 4 -11.24 1.42 -3.43
N HIS A 5 -10.87 0.89 -4.60
CA HIS A 5 -10.58 -0.53 -4.75
C HIS A 5 -9.30 -0.96 -4.01
N ALA A 6 -8.28 -0.10 -3.97
CA ALA A 6 -7.06 -0.36 -3.22
C ALA A 6 -7.30 -0.31 -1.70
N GLU A 7 -8.14 0.61 -1.22
CA GLU A 7 -8.58 0.66 0.18
C GLU A 7 -9.30 -0.62 0.59
N CYS A 8 -10.26 -1.09 -0.21
CA CYS A 8 -10.96 -2.35 0.06
C CYS A 8 -9.99 -3.54 0.14
N LEU A 9 -8.99 -3.60 -0.74
CA LEU A 9 -8.03 -4.69 -0.75
C LEU A 9 -7.12 -4.66 0.50
N ILE A 10 -6.73 -3.47 0.96
CA ILE A 10 -6.00 -3.32 2.23
C ILE A 10 -6.83 -3.85 3.40
N ASP A 11 -8.11 -3.48 3.48
CA ASP A 11 -9.00 -3.92 4.54
C ASP A 11 -9.17 -5.45 4.54
N GLU A 12 -9.30 -6.07 3.36
CA GLU A 12 -9.34 -7.53 3.23
C GLU A 12 -8.04 -8.22 3.67
N LEU A 13 -6.88 -7.62 3.36
CA LEU A 13 -5.58 -8.18 3.76
C LEU A 13 -5.39 -8.11 5.28
N LEU A 14 -5.83 -7.03 5.91
CA LEU A 14 -5.79 -6.86 7.37
C LEU A 14 -6.77 -7.80 8.07
N ASP A 15 -8.02 -7.85 7.64
CA ASP A 15 -9.07 -8.70 8.25
C ASP A 15 -8.73 -10.20 8.17
N ARG A 16 -8.11 -10.62 7.08
CA ARG A 16 -7.65 -12.02 6.90
C ARG A 16 -6.32 -12.32 7.58
N GLY A 17 -5.66 -11.34 8.21
CA GLY A 17 -4.33 -11.51 8.81
C GLY A 17 -3.23 -11.85 7.78
N MET A 18 -3.38 -11.40 6.54
CA MET A 18 -2.42 -11.62 5.45
C MET A 18 -1.25 -10.62 5.49
N VAL A 19 -1.40 -9.52 6.23
CA VAL A 19 -0.32 -8.58 6.56
C VAL A 19 0.35 -9.06 7.85
N PRO A 20 1.67 -9.31 7.86
CA PRO A 20 2.39 -9.62 9.09
C PRO A 20 2.28 -8.52 10.15
N ASP A 21 2.21 -8.94 11.42
CA ASP A 21 1.97 -8.06 12.57
C ASP A 21 2.95 -6.87 12.66
N ASP A 22 4.22 -7.08 12.29
CA ASP A 22 5.26 -6.06 12.29
C ASP A 22 5.05 -4.96 11.24
N ARG A 23 4.21 -5.24 10.23
CA ARG A 23 3.90 -4.34 9.11
C ARG A 23 2.55 -3.65 9.21
N VAL A 24 1.61 -4.15 10.02
CA VAL A 24 0.25 -3.59 10.18
C VAL A 24 0.29 -2.10 10.48
N ALA A 25 1.05 -1.69 11.49
CA ALA A 25 1.18 -0.29 11.88
C ALA A 25 1.79 0.60 10.77
N GLY A 26 2.56 0.01 9.86
CA GLY A 26 3.09 0.72 8.68
C GLY A 26 2.07 0.91 7.58
N VAL A 27 1.26 -0.12 7.31
CA VAL A 27 0.15 -0.07 6.36
C VAL A 27 -0.90 0.96 6.78
N GLU A 28 -1.32 0.94 8.05
CA GLU A 28 -2.30 1.90 8.59
C GLU A 28 -1.81 3.35 8.46
N ARG A 29 -0.55 3.61 8.81
CA ARG A 29 0.05 4.95 8.69
C ARG A 29 0.07 5.48 7.26
N LEU A 30 0.40 4.62 6.29
CA LEU A 30 0.44 4.99 4.87
C LEU A 30 -0.98 5.24 4.34
N ARG A 31 -1.95 4.43 4.76
CA ARG A 31 -3.37 4.62 4.44
C ARG A 31 -3.88 5.95 4.98
N ASP A 32 -3.62 6.25 6.25
CA ASP A 32 -4.04 7.51 6.90
C ASP A 32 -3.42 8.75 6.26
N ALA A 33 -2.23 8.60 5.66
CA ALA A 33 -1.56 9.65 4.89
C ALA A 33 -2.10 9.84 3.46
N GLY A 34 -3.08 9.02 3.04
CA GLY A 34 -3.59 9.00 1.67
C GLY A 34 -2.66 8.30 0.66
N GLU A 35 -1.59 7.65 1.13
CA GLU A 35 -0.66 6.89 0.27
C GLU A 35 -1.17 5.46 0.06
N VAL A 36 -2.43 5.30 -0.33
CA VAL A 36 -3.15 4.00 -0.40
C VAL A 36 -2.40 2.96 -1.23
N TRP A 37 -1.85 3.35 -2.38
CA TRP A 37 -1.08 2.44 -3.22
C TRP A 37 0.22 1.96 -2.55
N ARG A 38 0.91 2.83 -1.80
CA ARG A 38 2.11 2.44 -1.04
C ARG A 38 1.75 1.58 0.16
N ALA A 39 0.61 1.86 0.81
CA ALA A 39 0.09 1.02 1.89
C ALA A 39 -0.19 -0.41 1.41
N LEU A 40 -0.84 -0.55 0.25
CA LEU A 40 -1.10 -1.84 -0.38
C LEU A 40 0.20 -2.57 -0.77
N GLU A 41 1.12 -1.88 -1.45
CA GLU A 41 2.41 -2.46 -1.83
C GLU A 41 3.19 -2.95 -0.61
N TYR A 42 3.25 -2.14 0.45
CA TYR A 42 3.94 -2.49 1.68
C TYR A 42 3.31 -3.68 2.40
N GLY A 43 1.97 -3.74 2.43
CA GLY A 43 1.23 -4.87 2.97
C GLY A 43 1.51 -6.18 2.22
N MET A 44 1.56 -6.13 0.89
CA MET A 44 1.78 -7.31 0.06
C MET A 44 3.25 -7.76 0.02
N ASN A 45 4.17 -6.82 -0.22
CA ASN A 45 5.55 -7.14 -0.58
C ASN A 45 6.54 -6.93 0.57
N GLY A 46 6.16 -6.18 1.61
CA GLY A 46 7.04 -5.85 2.74
C GLY A 46 8.15 -4.84 2.41
N GLU A 47 8.21 -4.42 1.16
CA GLU A 47 9.09 -3.38 0.66
C GLU A 47 8.23 -2.19 0.26
N ILE A 48 8.68 -1.00 0.65
CA ILE A 48 8.15 0.24 0.06
C ILE A 48 9.05 0.51 -1.13
N SER A 49 8.56 0.38 -2.36
CA SER A 49 9.35 0.78 -3.51
C SER A 49 9.67 2.27 -3.38
N GLU A 50 10.94 2.61 -3.17
CA GLU A 50 11.40 4.02 -3.09
C GLU A 50 11.24 4.78 -4.41
N ARG A 51 10.76 4.11 -5.47
CA ARG A 51 10.74 4.69 -6.80
C ARG A 51 9.72 4.00 -7.70
N TRP A 52 8.49 4.51 -7.70
CA TRP A 52 7.74 4.54 -8.95
C TRP A 52 8.34 5.69 -9.77
N PRO A 53 8.89 5.48 -10.98
CA PRO A 53 9.50 6.59 -11.69
C PRO A 53 8.41 7.61 -12.03
N ALA A 54 8.55 8.82 -11.48
CA ALA A 54 7.81 10.01 -11.91
C ALA A 54 8.21 10.47 -13.34
N GLU A 55 8.90 9.63 -14.12
CA GLU A 55 9.45 9.96 -15.43
C GLU A 55 9.31 8.76 -16.38
N ALA A 56 8.08 8.45 -16.78
CA ALA A 56 7.81 7.83 -18.08
C ALA A 56 7.35 8.86 -19.13
N GLU A 57 7.38 10.15 -18.77
CA GLU A 57 7.13 11.27 -19.68
C GLU A 57 8.21 12.33 -19.49
N ARG A 58 9.28 12.23 -20.29
CA ARG A 58 9.95 13.36 -20.93
C ARG A 58 11.03 12.86 -21.88
N THR A 59 10.60 12.73 -23.15
CA THR A 59 11.35 12.97 -24.41
C THR A 59 12.60 12.14 -24.69
#